data_AF-A0A1F6SQH3-F1
#
_entry.id   AF-A0A1F6SQH3-F1
#
_cell.length_a   1.000
_cell.length_b   1.000
_cell.length_c   1.000
_cell.angle_alpha   90.00
_cell.angle_beta   90.00
_cell.angle_gamma   90.00
#
_symmetry.space_group_name_H-M   'P 1'
#
loop_
_entity.id
_entity.type
_entity.pdbx_description
1 polymer ?
#
loop_
_entity_poly.entity_id
_entity_poly.type
_entity_poly.pdbx_seq_one_letter_code
_entity_poly.pdbx_strand_id
1 'polypeptide(L)'
;MDILSHTLWVAAAGKAVNVKKKKPLKVWMMAIFGLFPDLFAFSPAFAYMFASYIFPTLPKMYHPGPNQIEPATGNTLFISNLTHNLYNLSHSLIVFFLIFGLIWLVFKQPIWEMGGWLIHILMDIPSHSYDFYPTPFLWPVSGFMINGIHWGTPRFMITNYSLIIAAYMILWILKRKYYMRIKNKV
;
A
#
# COMPACT_ATOMS: atom_id res chain seq x y z
N MET A 1 -7.75 -0.45 -6.10
CA MET A 1 -6.80 -0.01 -5.06
C MET A 1 -6.76 1.51 -5.06
N ASP A 2 -6.85 2.14 -3.89
CA ASP A 2 -6.77 3.60 -3.76
C ASP A 2 -5.43 4.02 -3.12
N ILE A 3 -4.47 4.35 -3.99
CA ILE A 3 -3.09 4.72 -3.65
C ILE A 3 -3.06 5.91 -2.66
N LEU A 4 -4.00 6.86 -2.82
CA LEU A 4 -4.06 8.04 -1.96
C LEU A 4 -4.42 7.67 -0.53
N SER A 5 -5.45 6.85 -0.33
CA SER A 5 -5.86 6.39 1.00
C SER A 5 -4.75 5.64 1.73
N HIS A 6 -4.02 4.77 1.03
CA HIS A 6 -2.89 4.03 1.59
C HIS A 6 -1.81 4.97 2.12
N THR A 7 -1.44 5.95 1.31
CA THR A 7 -0.46 6.97 1.68
C THR A 7 -0.90 7.76 2.90
N LEU A 8 -2.17 8.17 2.94
CA LEU A 8 -2.73 8.94 4.05
C LEU A 8 -2.80 8.14 5.35
N TRP A 9 -3.22 6.88 5.31
CA TRP A 9 -3.24 6.01 6.48
C TRP A 9 -1.84 5.73 7.01
N VAL A 10 -0.89 5.42 6.13
CA VAL A 10 0.52 5.22 6.50
C VAL A 10 1.11 6.48 7.13
N ALA A 11 0.84 7.66 6.54
CA ALA A 11 1.28 8.93 7.10
C ALA A 11 0.62 9.23 8.46
N ALA A 12 -0.67 8.91 8.63
CA ALA A 12 -1.38 9.04 9.90
C ALA A 12 -0.74 8.13 10.97
N ALA A 13 -0.43 6.88 10.64
CA ALA A 13 0.26 5.96 11.54
C ALA A 13 1.63 6.49 11.97
N GLY A 14 2.43 6.98 11.03
CA GLY A 14 3.72 7.62 11.33
C GLY A 14 3.57 8.84 12.26
N LYS A 15 2.58 9.70 12.00
CA LYS A 15 2.26 10.83 12.87
C LYS A 15 1.82 10.39 14.26
N ALA A 16 1.01 9.34 14.37
CA ALA A 16 0.54 8.77 15.63
C ALA A 16 1.70 8.29 16.49
N VAL A 17 2.62 7.52 15.90
CA VAL A 17 3.85 7.07 16.56
C VAL A 17 4.69 8.26 17.03
N ASN A 18 4.78 9.31 16.21
CA ASN A 18 5.60 10.49 16.52
C ASN A 18 5.06 11.38 17.64
N VAL A 19 3.80 11.25 18.05
CA VAL A 19 3.21 12.12 19.10
C VAL A 19 4.02 12.07 20.40
N LYS A 20 4.54 10.91 20.77
CA LYS A 20 5.26 10.70 22.06
C LYS A 20 6.70 10.21 21.88
N LYS A 21 7.16 10.00 20.65
CA LYS A 21 8.46 9.38 20.38
C LYS A 21 9.58 10.42 20.44
N LYS A 22 10.62 10.17 21.25
CA LYS A 22 11.79 11.05 21.39
C LYS A 22 12.54 11.25 20.06
N LYS A 23 12.68 10.19 19.27
CA LYS A 23 13.27 10.20 17.92
C LYS A 23 12.16 9.89 16.91
N PRO A 24 11.54 10.93 16.31
CA PRO A 24 10.40 10.73 15.41
C PRO A 24 10.83 10.01 14.13
N LEU A 25 9.92 9.18 13.61
CA LEU A 25 10.03 8.58 12.29
C LEU A 25 9.88 9.65 11.20
N LYS A 26 10.56 9.45 10.08
CA LYS A 26 10.39 10.30 8.90
C LYS A 26 9.09 9.92 8.19
N VAL A 27 8.01 10.66 8.48
CA VAL A 27 6.66 10.40 7.94
C VAL A 27 6.63 10.35 6.42
N TRP A 28 7.41 11.19 5.73
CA TRP A 28 7.50 11.17 4.28
C TRP A 28 8.13 9.89 3.73
N MET A 29 9.11 9.31 4.43
CA MET A 29 9.69 8.02 4.05
C MET A 29 8.69 6.89 4.27
N MET A 30 7.93 6.92 5.37
CA MET A 30 6.84 5.98 5.58
C MET A 30 5.82 6.06 4.43
N ALA A 31 5.43 7.28 4.03
CA ALA A 31 4.53 7.49 2.91
C ALA A 31 5.09 6.91 1.60
N ILE A 32 6.39 7.07 1.31
CA ILE A 32 7.05 6.45 0.15
C ILE A 32 6.99 4.91 0.24
N PHE A 33 7.29 4.33 1.40
CA PHE A 33 7.18 2.88 1.60
C PHE A 33 5.73 2.38 1.52
N GLY A 34 4.75 3.22 1.87
CA GLY A 34 3.34 2.94 1.66
C GLY A 34 2.93 3.01 0.18
N LEU A 35 3.49 3.92 -0.60
CA LEU A 35 3.25 4.01 -2.06
C LEU A 35 3.92 2.88 -2.85
N PHE A 36 5.03 2.37 -2.31
CA PHE A 36 5.92 1.47 -3.01
C PHE A 36 5.21 0.24 -3.60
N PRO A 37 4.33 -0.50 -2.90
CA PRO A 37 3.84 -1.77 -3.43
C PRO A 37 3.03 -1.63 -4.72
N ASP A 38 2.15 -0.63 -4.77
CA ASP A 38 1.33 -0.33 -5.94
C ASP A 38 2.17 0.24 -7.08
N LEU A 39 3.02 1.23 -6.79
CA LEU A 39 3.86 1.83 -7.83
C LEU A 39 4.81 0.79 -8.42
N PHE A 40 5.38 -0.07 -7.58
CA PHE A 40 6.28 -1.12 -8.03
C PHE A 40 5.57 -2.14 -8.92
N ALA A 41 4.35 -2.54 -8.55
CA ALA A 41 3.57 -3.52 -9.32
C ALA A 41 3.03 -2.94 -10.63
N PHE A 42 2.42 -1.77 -10.60
CA PHE A 42 1.56 -1.27 -11.69
C PHE A 42 2.22 -0.24 -12.60
N SER A 43 3.30 0.43 -12.20
CA SER A 43 3.96 1.42 -13.08
C SER A 43 4.40 0.84 -14.43
N PRO A 44 4.96 -0.39 -14.52
CA PRO A 44 5.27 -1.00 -15.81
C PRO A 44 4.04 -1.19 -16.70
N ALA A 45 2.92 -1.65 -16.12
CA ALA A 45 1.66 -1.81 -16.84
C ALA A 45 1.14 -0.48 -17.39
N PHE A 46 1.14 0.58 -16.56
CA PHE A 46 0.73 1.91 -17.00
C PHE A 46 1.64 2.45 -18.11
N ALA A 47 2.96 2.34 -17.96
CA ALA A 47 3.90 2.77 -18.99
C ALA A 47 3.68 2.04 -20.32
N TYR A 48 3.45 0.73 -20.27
CA TYR A 48 3.14 -0.08 -21.45
C TYR A 48 1.79 0.32 -22.06
N MET A 49 0.77 0.57 -21.24
CA MET A 49 -0.52 1.04 -21.71
C MET A 49 -0.38 2.35 -22.48
N PHE A 50 0.32 3.36 -21.93
CA PHE A 50 0.59 4.61 -22.64
C PHE A 50 1.38 4.39 -23.94
N ALA A 51 2.41 3.54 -23.92
CA ALA A 51 3.16 3.19 -25.12
C ALA A 51 2.26 2.55 -26.19
N SER A 52 1.30 1.69 -25.81
CA SER A 52 0.38 1.05 -26.76
C SER A 52 -0.61 2.01 -27.42
N TYR A 53 -0.88 3.16 -26.80
CA TYR A 53 -1.65 4.23 -27.43
C TYR A 53 -0.81 5.06 -28.43
N ILE A 54 0.49 5.21 -28.16
CA ILE A 54 1.43 5.94 -29.04
C ILE A 54 1.89 5.07 -30.21
N PHE A 55 2.08 3.77 -30.00
CA PHE A 55 2.58 2.80 -30.97
C PHE A 55 1.51 1.72 -31.25
N PRO A 56 0.66 1.90 -32.29
CA PRO A 56 -0.46 1.00 -32.57
C PRO A 56 -0.07 -0.44 -32.94
N THR A 57 1.22 -0.70 -33.16
CA THR A 57 1.78 -2.04 -33.40
C THR A 57 1.90 -2.87 -32.12
N LEU A 58 1.87 -2.23 -30.95
CA LEU A 58 1.88 -2.95 -29.68
C LEU A 58 0.49 -3.53 -29.38
N PRO A 59 0.40 -4.79 -28.92
CA PRO A 59 -0.87 -5.35 -28.48
C PRO A 59 -1.38 -4.58 -27.27
N LYS A 60 -2.66 -4.22 -27.30
CA LYS A 60 -3.29 -3.50 -26.18
C LYS A 60 -3.46 -4.45 -24.99
N MET A 61 -3.18 -3.93 -23.80
CA MET A 61 -3.51 -4.64 -22.56
C MET A 61 -5.04 -4.73 -22.45
N TYR A 62 -5.57 -5.96 -22.35
CA TYR A 62 -6.98 -6.15 -22.06
C TYR A 62 -7.24 -5.69 -20.63
N HIS A 63 -8.02 -4.63 -20.48
CA HIS A 63 -8.58 -4.24 -19.20
C HIS A 63 -9.95 -4.88 -19.09
N PRO A 64 -10.14 -5.85 -18.19
CA PRO A 64 -11.45 -6.40 -17.95
C PRO A 64 -12.48 -5.32 -17.65
N GLY A 65 -13.69 -5.49 -18.18
CA GLY A 65 -14.81 -4.60 -17.90
C GLY A 65 -15.20 -4.62 -16.41
N PRO A 66 -16.09 -3.73 -15.95
CA PRO A 66 -16.46 -3.57 -14.54
C PRO A 66 -16.95 -4.84 -13.81
N ASN A 67 -17.35 -5.87 -14.56
CA ASN A 67 -17.89 -7.14 -14.06
C ASN A 67 -16.93 -8.34 -14.25
N GLN A 68 -15.66 -8.09 -14.56
CA GLN A 68 -14.67 -9.13 -14.81
C GLN A 68 -13.55 -9.14 -13.76
N ILE A 69 -12.95 -10.31 -13.55
CA ILE A 69 -11.93 -10.57 -12.53
C ILE A 69 -10.60 -9.90 -12.91
N GLU A 70 -10.01 -9.19 -11.96
CA GLU A 70 -8.68 -8.62 -12.01
C GLU A 70 -7.77 -9.29 -10.97
N PRO A 71 -6.51 -9.62 -11.28
CA PRO A 71 -5.89 -9.55 -12.60
C PRO A 71 -6.53 -10.54 -13.57
N ALA A 72 -6.62 -10.16 -14.85
CA ALA A 72 -7.12 -11.04 -15.91
C ALA A 72 -6.30 -12.35 -15.96
N THR A 73 -6.80 -13.42 -15.35
CA THR A 73 -6.18 -14.75 -15.40
C THR A 73 -6.14 -15.24 -16.84
N GLY A 74 -4.95 -15.54 -17.36
CA GLY A 74 -4.76 -16.09 -18.72
C GLY A 74 -4.34 -15.08 -19.78
N ASN A 75 -4.01 -13.83 -19.43
CA ASN A 75 -3.44 -12.90 -20.41
C ASN A 75 -1.97 -13.27 -20.72
N THR A 76 -1.69 -13.72 -21.95
CA THR A 76 -0.36 -14.21 -22.37
C THR A 76 0.66 -13.08 -22.57
N LEU A 77 0.27 -11.82 -22.41
CA LEU A 77 1.16 -10.68 -22.55
C LEU A 77 2.22 -10.69 -21.44
N PHE A 78 3.49 -10.56 -21.84
CA PHE A 78 4.63 -10.44 -20.92
C PHE A 78 4.38 -9.38 -19.83
N ILE A 79 3.79 -8.25 -20.19
CA ILE A 79 3.54 -7.16 -19.24
C ILE A 79 2.53 -7.54 -18.15
N SER A 80 1.53 -8.36 -18.47
CA SER A 80 0.55 -8.83 -17.50
C SER A 80 1.20 -9.80 -16.50
N ASN A 81 2.00 -10.74 -16.99
CA ASN A 81 2.78 -11.64 -16.14
C ASN A 81 3.79 -10.90 -15.27
N LEU A 82 4.48 -9.90 -15.83
CA LEU A 82 5.40 -9.05 -15.06
C LEU A 82 4.66 -8.33 -13.93
N THR A 83 3.54 -7.68 -14.24
CA THR A 83 2.70 -6.97 -13.27
C THR A 83 2.24 -7.90 -12.15
N HIS A 84 1.77 -9.11 -12.50
CA HIS A 84 1.34 -10.11 -11.53
C HIS A 84 2.49 -10.56 -10.61
N ASN A 85 3.67 -10.82 -11.16
CA ASN A 85 4.84 -11.20 -10.37
C ASN A 85 5.33 -10.08 -9.45
N LEU A 86 5.35 -8.84 -9.94
CA LEU A 86 5.72 -7.68 -9.13
C LEU A 86 4.68 -7.44 -8.02
N TYR A 87 3.39 -7.64 -8.31
CA TYR A 87 2.31 -7.60 -7.33
C TYR A 87 2.51 -8.65 -6.23
N ASN A 88 2.78 -9.92 -6.59
CA ASN A 88 3.07 -10.99 -5.62
C ASN A 88 4.28 -10.67 -4.73
N LEU A 89 5.34 -10.09 -5.31
CA LEU A 89 6.53 -9.70 -4.57
C LEU A 89 6.26 -8.54 -3.61
N SER A 90 5.54 -7.51 -4.06
CA SER A 90 5.31 -6.32 -3.25
C SER A 90 4.18 -6.46 -2.23
N HIS A 91 3.25 -7.42 -2.39
CA HIS A 91 2.11 -7.61 -1.51
C HIS A 91 2.23 -8.83 -0.58
N SER A 92 3.45 -9.35 -0.40
CA SER A 92 3.74 -10.47 0.48
C SER A 92 4.36 -10.02 1.81
N LEU A 93 3.80 -10.48 2.94
CA LEU A 93 4.40 -10.30 4.27
C LEU A 93 5.73 -11.04 4.38
N ILE A 94 5.85 -12.22 3.75
CA ILE A 94 7.08 -13.01 3.77
C ILE A 94 8.19 -12.22 3.07
N VAL A 95 7.93 -11.69 1.88
CA VAL A 95 8.90 -10.88 1.14
C VAL A 95 9.24 -9.61 1.92
N PHE A 96 8.24 -8.94 2.51
CA PHE A 96 8.45 -7.78 3.37
C PHE A 96 9.43 -8.10 4.51
N PHE A 97 9.18 -9.16 5.30
CA PHE A 97 10.02 -9.49 6.45
C PHE A 97 11.43 -9.92 6.03
N LEU A 98 11.59 -10.61 4.91
CA LEU A 98 12.90 -10.95 4.35
C LEU A 98 13.70 -9.71 3.96
N ILE A 99 13.09 -8.77 3.22
CA ILE A 99 13.78 -7.54 2.79
C ILE A 99 14.04 -6.62 3.99
N PHE A 100 13.06 -6.45 4.90
CA PHE A 100 13.24 -5.69 6.13
C PHE A 100 14.37 -6.27 6.99
N GLY A 101 14.41 -7.60 7.14
CA GLY A 101 15.47 -8.30 7.86
C GLY A 101 16.84 -8.10 7.21
N LEU A 102 16.94 -8.23 5.89
CA LEU A 102 18.18 -8.00 5.15
C LEU A 102 18.70 -6.55 5.31
N ILE A 103 17.81 -5.57 5.15
CA ILE A 103 18.15 -4.15 5.35
C ILE A 103 18.61 -3.92 6.79
N TRP A 104 17.91 -4.49 7.77
CA TRP A 104 18.35 -4.39 9.16
C TRP A 104 19.75 -5.00 9.35
N LEU A 105 20.03 -6.18 8.79
CA LEU A 105 21.36 -6.80 8.90
C LEU A 105 22.47 -5.94 8.28
N VAL A 106 22.23 -5.35 7.10
CA VAL A 106 23.20 -4.51 6.39
C VAL A 106 23.46 -3.20 7.13
N PHE A 107 22.41 -2.52 7.57
CA PHE A 107 22.52 -1.21 8.24
C PHE A 107 22.75 -1.33 9.75
N LYS A 108 22.72 -2.55 10.31
CA LYS A 108 22.84 -2.87 11.74
C LYS A 108 21.84 -2.13 12.63
N GLN A 109 20.76 -1.61 12.04
CA GLN A 109 19.67 -0.94 12.74
C GLN A 109 18.36 -1.10 11.96
N PRO A 110 17.21 -1.22 12.65
CA PRO A 110 15.92 -1.32 11.97
C PRO A 110 15.52 0.03 11.36
N ILE A 111 15.21 0.03 10.06
CA ILE A 111 14.62 1.19 9.37
C ILE A 111 13.10 1.14 9.53
N TRP A 112 12.62 1.62 10.68
CA TRP A 112 11.19 1.58 11.04
C TRP A 112 10.26 2.27 10.04
N GLU A 113 10.79 3.19 9.22
CA GLU A 113 10.06 3.83 8.13
C GLU A 113 9.51 2.82 7.11
N MET A 114 10.18 1.67 6.93
CA MET A 114 9.67 0.56 6.11
C MET A 114 8.34 0.00 6.62
N GLY A 115 7.96 0.30 7.87
CA GLY A 115 6.63 -0.02 8.38
C GLY A 115 5.49 0.55 7.55
N GLY A 116 5.73 1.57 6.72
CA GLY A 116 4.74 2.01 5.72
C GLY A 116 4.35 0.91 4.73
N TRP A 117 5.32 0.11 4.27
CA TRP A 117 5.08 -1.03 3.40
C TRP A 117 4.29 -2.12 4.14
N LEU A 118 4.62 -2.41 5.40
CA LEU A 118 3.85 -3.37 6.20
C LEU A 118 2.38 -2.95 6.35
N ILE A 119 2.14 -1.69 6.74
CA ILE A 119 0.78 -1.17 6.93
C ILE A 119 0.01 -1.23 5.61
N HIS A 120 0.65 -0.95 4.47
CA HIS A 120 0.05 -1.13 3.15
C HIS A 120 -0.50 -2.56 2.96
N ILE A 121 0.34 -3.58 3.14
CA ILE A 121 -0.08 -4.99 3.00
C ILE A 121 -1.22 -5.31 3.96
N LEU A 122 -1.15 -4.85 5.22
CA LEU A 122 -2.19 -5.12 6.22
C LEU A 122 -3.53 -4.46 5.88
N MET A 123 -3.53 -3.29 5.23
CA MET A 123 -4.74 -2.64 4.74
C MET A 123 -5.34 -3.39 3.55
N ASP A 124 -4.50 -3.98 2.71
CA ASP A 124 -4.92 -4.69 1.51
C ASP A 124 -5.62 -6.02 1.81
N ILE A 125 -5.14 -6.77 2.79
CA ILE A 125 -5.71 -8.08 3.16
C ILE A 125 -7.26 -8.05 3.29
N PRO A 126 -7.88 -7.11 4.02
CA PRO A 126 -9.35 -7.01 4.10
C PRO A 126 -10.00 -6.13 3.02
N SER A 127 -9.24 -5.42 2.18
CA SER A 127 -9.77 -4.43 1.21
C SER A 127 -9.61 -4.84 -0.26
N HIS A 128 -9.21 -6.09 -0.50
CA HIS A 128 -9.18 -6.69 -1.82
C HIS A 128 -10.08 -7.91 -1.89
N SER A 129 -10.95 -7.95 -2.90
CA SER A 129 -11.81 -9.11 -3.17
C SER A 129 -11.09 -10.12 -4.05
N TYR A 130 -11.57 -11.37 -4.08
CA TYR A 130 -11.07 -12.38 -5.02
C TYR A 130 -11.20 -11.96 -6.49
N ASP A 131 -12.20 -11.14 -6.79
CA ASP A 131 -12.41 -10.62 -8.14
C ASP A 131 -11.51 -9.43 -8.49
N PHE A 132 -10.77 -8.86 -7.53
CA PHE A 132 -9.99 -7.65 -7.79
C PHE A 132 -8.72 -7.56 -6.95
N TYR A 133 -7.65 -8.13 -7.50
CA TYR A 133 -6.29 -8.19 -6.93
C TYR A 133 -6.27 -8.71 -5.49
N PRO A 134 -6.72 -9.95 -5.22
CA PRO A 134 -6.65 -10.50 -3.87
C PRO A 134 -5.21 -10.54 -3.37
N THR A 135 -4.99 -10.07 -2.15
CA THR A 135 -3.64 -9.85 -1.60
C THR A 135 -2.93 -11.18 -1.29
N PRO A 136 -1.81 -11.51 -1.96
CA PRO A 136 -1.07 -12.75 -1.79
C PRO A 136 -0.12 -12.68 -0.58
N PHE A 137 -0.66 -12.36 0.60
CA PHE A 137 0.14 -11.98 1.77
C PHE A 137 1.08 -13.09 2.30
N LEU A 138 0.85 -14.35 1.94
CA LEU A 138 1.70 -15.51 2.28
C LEU A 138 2.53 -16.04 1.11
N TRP A 139 2.54 -15.37 -0.04
CA TRP A 139 3.37 -15.79 -1.17
C TRP A 139 4.87 -15.69 -0.82
N PRO A 140 5.76 -16.59 -1.28
CA PRO A 140 5.50 -17.72 -2.17
C PRO A 140 5.10 -19.02 -1.46
N VAL A 141 4.97 -19.00 -0.13
CA VAL A 141 4.77 -20.22 0.67
C VAL A 141 3.33 -20.73 0.57
N SER A 142 2.35 -19.84 0.45
CA SER A 142 0.93 -20.20 0.31
C SER A 142 0.20 -19.25 -0.62
N GLY A 143 -0.75 -19.81 -1.38
CA GLY A 143 -1.72 -19.06 -2.18
C GLY A 143 -2.98 -18.65 -1.41
N PHE A 144 -3.02 -18.85 -0.08
CA PHE A 144 -4.16 -18.44 0.73
C PHE A 144 -4.31 -16.91 0.72
N MET A 145 -5.52 -16.46 0.42
CA MET A 145 -5.93 -15.07 0.31
C MET A 145 -7.29 -14.89 0.98
N ILE A 146 -7.60 -13.68 1.42
CA ILE A 146 -8.88 -13.36 2.06
C ILE A 146 -9.77 -12.61 1.06
N ASN A 147 -11.07 -12.93 1.03
CA ASN A 147 -12.04 -12.19 0.26
C ASN A 147 -12.50 -10.95 1.03
N GLY A 148 -11.90 -9.81 0.70
CA GLY A 148 -12.17 -8.51 1.29
C GLY A 148 -13.23 -7.68 0.55
N ILE A 149 -13.37 -6.43 0.99
CA ILE A 149 -14.29 -5.45 0.41
C ILE A 149 -13.60 -4.73 -0.74
N HIS A 150 -14.17 -4.80 -1.93
CA HIS A 150 -13.62 -4.12 -3.11
C HIS A 150 -13.58 -2.59 -2.96
N TRP A 151 -12.42 -1.98 -3.25
CA TRP A 151 -12.17 -0.52 -3.22
C TRP A 151 -13.16 0.33 -4.04
N GLY A 152 -13.72 -0.20 -5.14
CA GLY A 152 -14.75 0.49 -5.93
C GLY A 152 -16.12 0.60 -5.24
N THR A 153 -16.32 0.00 -4.06
CA THR A 153 -17.58 0.07 -3.32
C THR A 153 -17.80 1.49 -2.75
N PRO A 154 -18.82 2.25 -3.19
CA PRO A 154 -18.95 3.66 -2.81
C PRO A 154 -19.08 3.89 -1.30
N ARG A 155 -19.85 3.04 -0.61
CA ARG A 155 -20.02 3.11 0.85
C ARG A 155 -18.68 2.91 1.58
N PHE A 156 -17.88 1.95 1.13
CA PHE A 156 -16.55 1.71 1.68
C PHE A 156 -15.65 2.93 1.52
N MET A 157 -15.62 3.54 0.33
CA MET A 157 -14.84 4.74 0.06
C MET A 157 -15.25 5.93 0.93
N ILE A 158 -16.55 6.22 1.04
CA ILE A 158 -17.06 7.31 1.89
C ILE A 158 -16.67 7.07 3.35
N THR A 159 -16.85 5.86 3.86
CA THR A 159 -16.46 5.51 5.24
C THR A 159 -14.95 5.65 5.44
N ASN A 160 -14.14 5.12 4.53
CA ASN A 160 -12.68 5.16 4.59
C ASN A 160 -12.15 6.60 4.64
N TYR A 161 -12.58 7.48 3.73
CA TYR A 161 -12.15 8.88 3.74
C TYR A 161 -12.67 9.64 4.96
N SER A 162 -13.88 9.34 5.44
CA SER A 162 -14.40 9.92 6.69
C SER A 162 -13.51 9.56 7.89
N LEU A 163 -13.07 8.31 7.96
CA LEU A 163 -12.17 7.81 9.00
C LEU A 163 -10.77 8.43 8.89
N ILE A 164 -10.24 8.63 7.68
CA ILE A 164 -8.97 9.34 7.46
C ILE A 164 -9.07 10.77 8.03
N ILE A 165 -10.12 11.51 7.68
CA ILE A 165 -10.34 12.88 8.19
C ILE A 165 -10.39 12.88 9.71
N ALA A 166 -11.19 11.99 10.31
CA ALA A 166 -11.30 11.87 11.76
C ALA A 166 -9.95 11.54 12.42
N ALA A 167 -9.17 10.62 11.85
CA ALA A 167 -7.84 10.26 12.35
C ALA A 167 -6.90 11.46 12.39
N TYR A 168 -6.85 12.26 11.32
CA TYR A 168 -6.03 13.47 11.27
C TYR A 168 -6.50 14.54 12.26
N MET A 169 -7.82 14.72 12.43
CA MET A 169 -8.37 15.62 13.46
C MET A 169 -7.96 15.20 14.87
N ILE A 170 -8.09 13.90 15.19
CA ILE A 170 -7.70 13.36 16.50
C ILE A 170 -6.20 13.55 16.72
N LEU A 171 -5.37 13.24 15.73
CA LEU A 171 -3.92 13.43 15.81
C LEU A 171 -3.52 14.89 16.04
N TRP A 172 -4.22 15.83 15.40
CA TRP A 172 -4.01 17.25 15.63
C TRP A 172 -4.32 17.66 17.07
N ILE A 173 -5.46 17.20 17.62
CA ILE A 173 -5.86 17.45 19.02
C ILE A 173 -4.85 16.84 20.00
N LEU A 174 -4.44 15.59 19.79
CA LEU A 174 -3.49 14.89 20.65
C LEU A 174 -2.12 15.57 20.66
N LYS A 175 -1.63 15.97 19.49
CA LYS A 175 -0.37 16.72 19.37
C LYS A 175 -0.46 18.03 20.15
N ARG A 176 -1.53 18.80 19.98
CA ARG A 176 -1.73 20.08 20.70
C ARG A 176 -1.77 19.87 22.22
N LYS A 177 -2.52 18.89 22.71
CA LYS A 177 -2.60 18.56 24.15
C LYS A 177 -1.23 18.17 24.73
N TYR A 178 -0.43 17.40 23.98
CA TYR A 178 0.90 16.99 24.40
C TYR A 178 1.86 18.19 24.54
N TYR A 179 1.88 19.10 23.55
CA TYR A 179 2.70 20.31 23.63
C TYR A 179 2.32 21.21 24.82
N MET A 180 1.03 21.40 25.08
CA MET A 180 0.58 22.18 26.24
C MET A 180 1.03 21.54 27.57
N ARG A 181 0.98 20.21 27.68
CA ARG A 181 1.44 19.50 28.89
C ARG A 181 2.94 19.62 29.12
N ILE A 182 3.75 19.62 28.07
CA ILE A 182 5.20 19.86 28.19
C ILE A 182 5.46 21.30 28.61
N LYS A 183 4.82 22.27 27.96
CA LYS A 183 4.99 23.70 28.26
C LYS A 183 4.66 24.03 29.71
N ASN A 184 3.61 23.42 30.28
CA ASN A 184 3.20 23.67 31.67
C ASN A 184 4.06 22.95 32.72
N LYS A 185 5.03 22.12 32.31
CA LYS A 185 5.97 21.41 33.21
C LYS A 185 7.36 22.06 33.26
N VAL A 186 7.61 23.06 32.40
CA VAL A 186 8.82 23.88 32.36
C VAL A 186 8.48 25.22 32.97
#